data_AF-A0A383R8U0-F1
#
_entry.id   AF-A0A383R8U0-F1
#
_cell.length_a   1.000
_cell.length_b   1.000
_cell.length_c   1.000
_cell.angle_alpha   90.00
_cell.angle_beta   90.00
_cell.angle_gamma   90.00
#
_symmetry.space_group_name_H-M   'P 1'
#
loop_
_entity.id
_entity.type
_entity.pdbx_description
1 polymer ?
#
loop_
_entity_poly.entity_id
_entity_poly.type
_entity_poly.pdbx_seq_one_letter_code
_entity_poly.pdbx_strand_id
1 'polypeptide(L)'
;MIILKHDAQFTVYEGQVNYIVSSMEQAVGKLQITEESIKFVSYKVTMIQESFEIRRTDIKKVEKKKTMYIMRNNLKIYLKSGKDYTISTWEQEKIYNLLTKDDKGKEQLKACQES
;
A
#
# COMPACT_ATOMS: atom_id res chain seq x y z
N MET A 1 -23.50 -29.19 -0.13
CA MET A 1 -23.30 -27.87 0.50
C MET A 1 -21.81 -27.62 0.67
N ILE A 2 -21.18 -26.88 -0.25
CA ILE A 2 -19.91 -26.18 -0.01
C ILE A 2 -19.99 -24.90 -0.83
N ILE A 3 -20.35 -23.79 -0.18
CA ILE A 3 -20.19 -22.46 -0.79
C ILE A 3 -18.71 -22.13 -0.63
N LEU A 4 -17.93 -22.32 -1.69
CA LEU A 4 -16.59 -21.76 -1.79
C LEU A 4 -16.74 -20.24 -1.85
N LYS A 5 -16.75 -19.58 -0.69
CA LYS A 5 -16.58 -18.13 -0.61
C LYS A 5 -15.15 -17.81 -1.07
N HIS A 6 -14.99 -17.65 -2.37
CA HIS A 6 -13.93 -16.79 -2.87
C HIS A 6 -14.36 -15.38 -2.50
N ASP A 7 -14.01 -14.95 -1.29
CA ASP A 7 -13.99 -13.53 -0.94
C ASP A 7 -12.90 -12.90 -1.82
N ALA A 8 -13.26 -12.64 -3.08
CA ALA A 8 -12.45 -11.90 -4.02
C ALA A 8 -12.39 -10.47 -3.49
N GLN A 9 -11.47 -10.23 -2.55
CA GLN A 9 -11.19 -8.87 -2.09
C GLN A 9 -10.85 -8.05 -3.32
N PHE A 10 -11.69 -7.04 -3.58
CA PHE A 10 -11.55 -6.20 -4.75
C PHE A 10 -10.18 -5.51 -4.70
N THR A 11 -9.33 -5.84 -5.67
CA THR A 11 -7.98 -5.28 -5.76
C THR A 11 -8.07 -3.94 -6.46
N VAL A 12 -7.82 -2.87 -5.73
CA VAL A 12 -7.86 -1.49 -6.24
C VAL A 12 -6.53 -1.08 -6.87
N TYR A 13 -5.44 -1.77 -6.52
CA TYR A 13 -4.14 -1.58 -7.13
C TYR A 13 -3.30 -2.84 -7.03
N GLU A 14 -2.53 -3.06 -8.09
CA GLU A 14 -1.51 -4.09 -8.16
C GLU A 14 -0.34 -3.57 -8.99
N GLY A 15 0.89 -3.71 -8.48
CA GLY A 15 2.08 -3.25 -9.20
C GLY A 15 3.39 -3.64 -8.53
N GLN A 16 4.50 -3.45 -9.25
CA GLN A 16 5.83 -3.74 -8.74
C GLN A 16 6.37 -2.56 -7.93
N VAL A 17 6.95 -2.84 -6.76
CA VAL A 17 7.63 -1.86 -5.91
C VAL A 17 8.92 -2.44 -5.33
N ASN A 18 9.78 -1.57 -4.80
CA ASN A 18 10.88 -2.00 -3.93
C ASN A 18 10.52 -1.68 -2.48
N TYR A 19 10.48 -2.67 -1.59
CA TYR A 19 10.38 -2.45 -0.16
C TYR A 19 11.78 -2.13 0.39
N ILE A 20 11.92 -0.99 1.07
CA ILE A 20 13.16 -0.56 1.73
C ILE A 20 13.17 -1.17 3.13
N VAL A 21 13.93 -2.26 3.30
CA VAL A 21 14.02 -3.01 4.56
C VAL A 21 14.94 -2.28 5.54
N SER A 22 16.07 -1.79 5.03
CA SER A 22 17.05 -1.00 5.76
C SER A 22 17.72 0.01 4.82
N SER A 23 18.71 0.77 5.30
CA SER A 23 19.48 1.70 4.45
C SER A 23 20.27 1.01 3.34
N MET A 24 20.57 -0.29 3.49
CA MET A 24 21.39 -1.06 2.55
C MET A 24 20.62 -2.18 1.84
N GLU A 25 19.41 -2.50 2.30
CA GLU A 25 18.65 -3.66 1.84
C GLU A 25 17.30 -3.27 1.25
N GLN A 26 17.01 -3.81 0.07
CA GLN A 26 15.74 -3.64 -0.62
C GLN A 26 15.24 -4.96 -1.19
N ALA A 27 13.96 -5.25 -0.96
CA ALA A 27 13.28 -6.38 -1.56
C ALA A 27 12.46 -5.91 -2.76
N VAL A 28 12.64 -6.51 -3.93
CA VAL A 28 11.81 -6.24 -5.11
C VAL A 28 10.63 -7.19 -5.11
N GLY A 29 9.42 -6.66 -5.27
CA GLY A 29 8.23 -7.49 -5.18
C GLY A 29 6.97 -6.84 -5.70
N LYS A 30 5.87 -7.55 -5.46
CA LYS A 30 4.52 -7.16 -5.85
C LYS A 30 3.82 -6.51 -4.66
N LEU A 31 3.28 -5.32 -4.87
CA LEU A 31 2.36 -4.65 -3.96
C LEU A 31 0.93 -4.85 -4.46
N GLN A 32 0.07 -5.32 -3.59
CA GLN A 32 -1.37 -5.42 -3.79
C GLN A 32 -2.07 -4.55 -2.76
N ILE A 33 -3.02 -3.74 -3.19
CA ILE A 33 -3.86 -2.92 -2.32
C ILE A 33 -5.30 -3.31 -2.58
N THR A 34 -6.01 -3.66 -1.51
CA THR A 34 -7.45 -3.89 -1.50
C THR A 34 -8.14 -2.77 -0.71
N GLU A 35 -9.46 -2.84 -0.59
CA GLU A 35 -10.20 -1.93 0.30
C GLU A 35 -9.80 -2.10 1.78
N GLU A 36 -9.31 -3.27 2.16
CA GLU A 36 -9.02 -3.62 3.56
C GLU A 36 -7.54 -3.54 3.90
N SER A 37 -6.66 -3.92 2.97
CA SER A 37 -5.24 -4.16 3.27
C SER A 37 -4.29 -3.68 2.19
N ILE A 38 -3.03 -3.54 2.59
CA ILE A 38 -1.86 -3.37 1.73
C ILE A 38 -0.97 -4.57 1.97
N LYS A 39 -0.68 -5.33 0.92
CA LYS A 39 0.16 -6.52 0.98
C LYS A 39 1.35 -6.39 0.04
N PHE A 40 2.53 -6.68 0.55
CA PHE A 40 3.75 -6.79 -0.24
C PHE A 40 4.32 -8.21 -0.13
N VAL A 41 4.78 -8.75 -1.26
CA VAL A 41 5.49 -10.03 -1.32
C VAL A 41 6.66 -9.90 -2.29
N SER A 42 7.87 -10.18 -1.83
CA SER A 42 9.07 -10.25 -2.68
C SER A 42 8.95 -11.34 -3.74
N TYR A 43 9.58 -11.14 -4.90
CA TYR A 43 9.67 -12.21 -5.90
C TYR A 43 10.61 -13.32 -5.42
N LYS A 44 10.27 -14.58 -5.67
CA LYS A 44 11.09 -15.74 -5.23
C LYS A 44 12.53 -15.75 -5.76
N VAL A 45 12.80 -15.00 -6.83
CA VAL A 45 14.13 -14.91 -7.45
C VAL A 45 15.04 -13.86 -6.82
N THR A 46 14.55 -13.06 -5.87
CA THR A 46 15.37 -12.04 -5.20
C THR A 46 16.14 -12.64 -4.01
N MET A 47 17.36 -12.15 -3.80
CA MET A 47 18.21 -12.58 -2.67
C MET A 47 17.57 -12.25 -1.32
N ILE A 48 16.83 -11.15 -1.24
CA ILE A 48 16.10 -10.72 -0.04
C ILE A 48 14.64 -11.16 -0.19
N GLN A 49 14.17 -12.00 0.74
CA GLN A 49 12.79 -12.50 0.80
C GLN A 49 12.05 -11.82 1.94
N GLU A 50 11.13 -10.93 1.62
CA GLU A 50 10.38 -10.12 2.58
C GLU A 50 8.91 -10.03 2.19
N SER A 51 8.06 -9.91 3.19
CA SER A 51 6.63 -9.68 2.99
C SER A 51 6.05 -8.89 4.15
N PHE A 52 5.03 -8.10 3.87
CA PHE A 52 4.22 -7.49 4.91
C PHE A 52 2.77 -7.44 4.49
N GLU A 53 1.90 -7.40 5.49
CA GLU A 53 0.48 -7.14 5.30
C GLU A 53 0.03 -6.14 6.37
N ILE A 54 -0.60 -5.06 5.92
CA ILE A 54 -1.02 -3.94 6.76
C ILE A 54 -2.50 -3.73 6.53
N ARG A 55 -3.30 -3.70 7.59
CA ARG A 55 -4.70 -3.25 7.48
C ARG A 55 -4.72 -1.74 7.24
N ARG A 56 -5.54 -1.28 6.31
CA ARG A 56 -5.67 0.15 5.99
C ARG A 56 -6.15 0.96 7.20
N THR A 57 -6.98 0.37 8.06
CA THR A 57 -7.43 0.99 9.31
C THR A 57 -6.31 1.25 10.32
N ASP A 58 -5.17 0.57 10.19
CA ASP A 58 -4.02 0.72 11.08
C ASP A 58 -3.06 1.82 10.62
N ILE A 59 -3.27 2.35 9.41
CA ILE A 59 -2.48 3.45 8.87
C ILE A 59 -2.82 4.72 9.63
N LYS A 60 -1.78 5.38 10.15
CA LYS A 60 -1.87 6.68 10.80
C LYS A 60 -1.68 7.82 9.79
N LYS A 61 -0.69 7.67 8.91
CA LYS A 61 -0.38 8.65 7.86
C LYS A 61 0.42 7.99 6.75
N VAL A 62 0.32 8.57 5.56
CA VAL A 62 1.17 8.24 4.40
C VAL A 62 1.90 9.50 3.99
N GLU A 63 3.19 9.40 3.69
CA GLU A 63 4.06 10.53 3.36
C GLU A 63 4.78 10.28 2.04
N LYS A 64 4.72 11.27 1.15
CA LYS A 64 5.52 11.28 -0.08
C LYS A 64 6.90 11.84 0.22
N LYS A 65 7.94 11.07 -0.06
CA LYS A 65 9.33 11.50 -0.03
C LYS A 65 9.88 11.53 -1.44
N LYS A 66 10.16 12.74 -1.94
CA LYS A 66 10.83 12.90 -3.23
C LYS A 66 12.29 12.51 -3.08
N THR A 67 12.77 11.70 -4.01
CA THR A 67 14.20 11.43 -4.19
C THR A 67 14.73 12.35 -5.28
N MET A 68 16.04 12.57 -5.36
CA MET A 68 16.61 13.38 -6.46
C MET A 68 16.26 12.79 -7.84
N TYR A 69 16.19 13.66 -8.86
CA TYR A 69 15.49 13.54 -10.15
C TYR A 69 15.59 12.22 -10.96
N ILE A 70 16.50 11.31 -10.64
CA ILE A 70 16.76 10.07 -11.43
C ILE A 70 16.30 8.81 -10.68
N MET A 71 15.93 8.92 -9.40
CA MET A 71 15.51 7.78 -8.58
C MET A 71 13.99 7.67 -8.45
N ARG A 72 13.50 6.44 -8.26
CA ARG A 72 12.12 6.14 -7.88
C ARG A 72 11.79 6.86 -6.56
N ASN A 73 10.63 7.52 -6.52
CA ASN A 73 10.20 8.22 -5.33
C ASN A 73 9.77 7.24 -4.23
N ASN A 74 9.92 7.67 -2.98
CA ASN A 74 9.64 6.84 -1.82
C ASN A 74 8.30 7.22 -1.18
N LEU A 75 7.48 6.23 -0.86
CA LEU A 75 6.26 6.38 -0.09
C LEU A 75 6.49 5.75 1.29
N LYS A 76 6.32 6.54 2.35
CA LYS A 76 6.44 6.07 3.72
C LYS A 76 5.08 5.95 4.37
N ILE A 77 4.74 4.76 4.86
CA ILE A 77 3.47 4.41 5.49
C ILE A 77 3.75 4.26 6.98
N TYR A 78 3.10 5.07 7.81
CA TYR A 78 3.26 5.03 9.26
C TYR A 78 2.01 4.41 9.88
N LEU A 79 2.21 3.46 10.77
CA LEU A 79 1.12 2.80 11.49
C LEU A 79 0.82 3.49 12.82
N LYS A 80 -0.39 3.30 13.32
CA LYS A 80 -0.82 3.74 14.66
C LYS A 80 0.02 3.11 15.77
N SER A 81 0.58 1.92 15.54
CA SER A 81 1.49 1.22 16.46
C SER A 81 2.88 1.85 16.56
N GLY A 82 3.22 2.82 15.71
CA GLY A 82 4.55 3.42 15.64
C GLY A 82 5.50 2.73 14.67
N LYS A 83 5.14 1.55 14.13
CA LYS A 83 5.89 0.91 13.02
C LYS A 83 5.72 1.71 11.73
N ASP A 84 6.70 1.62 10.83
CA ASP A 84 6.62 2.22 9.51
C ASP A 84 7.19 1.31 8.42
N TYR A 85 6.73 1.55 7.19
CA TYR A 85 7.13 0.82 6.00
C TYR A 85 7.42 1.82 4.89
N THR A 86 8.54 1.64 4.19
CA THR A 86 8.92 2.51 3.08
C THR A 86 9.00 1.71 1.79
N ILE A 87 8.27 2.14 0.77
CA ILE A 87 8.34 1.55 -0.58
C ILE A 87 8.84 2.57 -1.59
N SER A 88 9.60 2.13 -2.58
CA SER A 88 10.05 2.94 -3.71
C SER A 88 9.33 2.50 -4.99
N THR A 89 8.74 3.46 -5.72
CA THR A 89 7.85 3.19 -6.85
C THR A 89 7.79 4.36 -7.83
N TRP A 90 7.53 4.05 -9.10
CA TRP A 90 7.21 5.05 -10.12
C TRP A 90 5.78 5.60 -10.01
N GLU A 91 4.87 4.84 -9.39
CA GLU A 91 3.45 5.16 -9.26
C GLU A 91 3.12 5.83 -7.90
N GLN A 92 4.07 6.59 -7.33
CA GLN A 92 3.95 7.16 -5.97
C GLN A 92 2.66 7.98 -5.77
N GLU A 93 2.32 8.85 -6.72
CA GLU A 93 1.10 9.69 -6.62
C GLU A 93 -0.18 8.85 -6.64
N LYS A 94 -0.22 7.81 -7.48
CA LYS A 94 -1.39 6.91 -7.58
C LYS A 94 -1.61 6.16 -6.28
N ILE A 95 -0.56 5.54 -5.74
CA ILE A 95 -0.64 4.81 -4.46
C ILE A 95 -0.95 5.77 -3.32
N TYR A 96 -0.31 6.93 -3.26
CA TYR A 96 -0.59 7.94 -2.23
C TYR A 96 -2.08 8.35 -2.24
N ASN A 97 -2.63 8.64 -3.43
CA ASN A 97 -4.03 9.02 -3.58
C ASN A 97 -4.97 7.91 -3.12
N LEU A 98 -4.72 6.66 -3.53
CA LEU A 98 -5.52 5.50 -3.08
C LEU A 98 -5.54 5.39 -1.54
N LEU A 99 -4.39 5.57 -0.90
CA LEU A 99 -4.28 5.38 0.55
C LEU A 99 -4.76 6.57 1.38
N THR A 100 -4.95 7.75 0.80
CA THR A 100 -5.30 8.98 1.54
C THR A 100 -6.63 9.61 1.15
N LYS A 101 -7.18 9.31 -0.03
CA LYS A 101 -8.40 9.96 -0.53
C LYS A 101 -9.68 9.18 -0.28
N ASP A 102 -9.60 7.93 0.15
CA ASP A 102 -10.79 7.13 0.48
C ASP A 102 -11.62 7.70 1.65
N ASP A 103 -11.03 8.53 2.51
CA ASP A 103 -11.79 9.24 3.55
C ASP A 103 -12.72 10.33 2.97
N LYS A 104 -12.37 10.94 1.84
CA LYS A 104 -13.22 11.98 1.18
C LYS A 104 -14.30 11.42 0.25
N GLY A 105 -14.18 10.15 -0.16
CA GLY A 105 -15.19 9.45 -0.94
C GLY A 105 -16.35 8.92 -0.09
N LYS A 106 -16.08 8.56 1.17
CA LYS A 106 -17.10 8.06 2.11
C LYS A 106 -17.98 9.16 2.71
N GLU A 107 -17.50 10.41 2.73
CA GLU A 107 -18.24 11.56 3.25
C GLU A 107 -19.30 12.07 2.26
N GLN A 108 -19.06 11.95 0.95
CA GLN A 108 -20.03 12.33 -0.09
C GLN A 108 -21.18 11.32 -0.28
N LEU A 109 -20.98 10.05 0.08
CA LEU A 109 -22.03 9.03 0.04
C LEU A 109 -22.99 9.11 1.24
N LYS A 110 -22.56 9.65 2.38
CA LYS A 110 -23.45 9.88 3.54
C LYS A 110 -24.37 11.08 3.34
N ALA A 111 -23.91 12.13 2.66
CA ALA A 111 -24.72 13.32 2.38
C ALA A 111 -25.88 13.07 1.40
N CYS A 112 -25.81 12.03 0.55
CA CYS A 112 -26.89 11.67 -0.38
C CYS A 112 -27.88 10.64 0.18
N GLN A 113 -27.66 10.10 1.39
CA GLN A 113 -28.58 9.13 2.02
C GLN A 113 -29.42 9.75 3.15
N GLU A 114 -29.22 11.03 3.45
CA GLU A 114 -29.98 11.79 4.45
C GLU A 114 -30.76 12.99 3.83
N SER A 115 -31.00 12.97 2.51
CA SER A 115 -31.87 13.93 1.81
C SER A 115 -33.08 13.26 1.17
#